data_AF-A0A957RCU5-F1
#
_entry.id   AF-A0A957RCU5-F1
#
_cell.length_a   1.000
_cell.length_b   1.000
_cell.length_c   1.000
_cell.angle_alpha   90.00
_cell.angle_beta   90.00
_cell.angle_gamma   90.00
#
_symmetry.space_group_name_H-M   'P 1'
#
loop_
_entity.id
_entity.type
_entity.pdbx_description
1 polymer ?
#
loop_
_entity_poly.entity_id
_entity_poly.type
_entity_poly.pdbx_seq_one_letter_code
_entity_poly.pdbx_strand_id
1 'polypeptide(L)'
;AGRLRYAAQKVGVESVANKLAAGARQFTREVTPLQREVNLFVRILLLLVFYFGALIALNYFFTSDSTLLESVQAASVVFGLAPSSLFLMIVVAYAMGAVRIADKGALVQQANAVESLCHVDVLCLDKTGTLTANKIRLEQVTPLGAHAEGEVRRLLGIYARSVGAGNATSEAIAAACGGDGLRPCAGVPFSS
;
A
#
# COMPACT_ATOMS: atom_id res chain seq x y z
N ALA A 1 0.32 39.41 1.55
CA ALA A 1 1.40 38.39 1.65
C ALA A 1 2.09 38.56 3.00
N GLY A 2 2.01 37.55 3.88
CA GLY A 2 2.68 37.58 5.19
C GLY A 2 4.13 37.09 5.09
N ARG A 3 5.03 37.65 5.90
CA ARG A 3 6.36 37.07 6.17
C ARG A 3 6.33 36.44 7.54
N LEU A 4 6.59 35.14 7.61
CA LEU A 4 6.72 34.39 8.85
C LEU A 4 8.17 33.99 9.03
N ARG A 5 8.73 34.27 10.21
CA ARG A 5 10.07 33.81 10.61
C ARG A 5 9.88 32.78 11.72
N TYR A 6 10.46 31.60 11.53
CA TYR A 6 10.46 30.52 12.50
C TYR A 6 11.87 29.97 12.64
N ALA A 7 12.24 29.56 13.85
CA ALA A 7 13.51 28.90 14.12
C ALA A 7 13.34 27.39 13.95
N ALA A 8 14.18 26.77 13.12
CA ALA A 8 14.16 25.32 12.96
C ALA A 8 14.69 24.64 14.22
N GLN A 9 13.84 23.84 14.89
CA GLN A 9 14.24 23.11 16.09
C GLN A 9 14.90 21.75 15.79
N LYS A 10 14.42 21.03 14.78
CA LYS A 10 14.94 19.72 14.37
C LYS A 10 15.10 19.69 12.86
N VAL A 11 16.31 19.39 12.39
CA VAL A 11 16.70 19.40 10.97
C VAL A 11 17.38 18.09 10.59
N GLY A 12 17.48 17.84 9.28
CA GLY A 12 18.09 16.61 8.78
C GLY A 12 17.36 15.36 9.30
N VAL A 13 18.12 14.37 9.78
CA VAL A 13 17.60 13.08 10.25
C VAL A 13 16.65 13.19 11.44
N GLU A 14 16.75 14.27 12.22
CA GLU A 14 15.88 14.47 13.37
C GLU A 14 14.52 15.09 13.03
N SER A 15 14.36 15.57 11.80
CA SER A 15 13.10 16.16 11.33
C SER A 15 11.98 15.11 11.35
N VAL A 16 10.76 15.56 11.68
CA VAL A 16 9.58 14.69 11.73
C VAL A 16 9.35 13.99 10.39
N ALA A 17 9.53 14.72 9.28
CA ALA A 17 9.42 14.17 7.94
C ALA A 17 10.38 12.99 7.70
N ASN A 18 11.65 13.12 8.10
CA ASN A 18 12.61 12.03 7.96
C ASN A 18 12.33 10.86 8.92
N LYS A 19 11.88 11.12 10.14
CA LYS A 19 11.47 10.04 11.07
C LYS A 19 10.29 9.25 10.53
N LEU A 20 9.27 9.92 9.96
CA LEU A 20 8.13 9.27 9.33
C LEU A 20 8.55 8.49 8.07
N ALA A 21 9.39 9.07 7.22
CA ALA A 21 9.89 8.40 6.03
C ALA A 21 10.77 7.18 6.39
N ALA A 22 11.61 7.28 7.43
CA ALA A 22 12.42 6.17 7.91
C ALA A 22 11.55 5.05 8.51
N GLY A 23 10.54 5.39 9.30
CA GLY A 23 9.56 4.42 9.81
C GLY A 23 8.77 3.74 8.69
N ALA A 24 8.30 4.51 7.70
CA ALA A 24 7.59 3.96 6.54
C ALA A 24 8.49 3.07 5.66
N ARG A 25 9.81 3.30 5.63
CA ARG A 25 10.77 2.45 4.91
C ARG A 25 11.11 1.14 5.63
N GLN A 26 10.76 0.98 6.90
CA GLN A 26 10.85 -0.31 7.60
C GLN A 26 9.76 -1.28 7.13
N PHE A 27 9.51 -1.36 5.82
CA PHE A 27 8.75 -2.45 5.23
C PHE A 27 9.54 -3.74 5.46
N THR A 28 9.16 -4.48 6.49
CA THR A 28 9.56 -5.87 6.65
C THR A 28 8.86 -6.68 5.57
N ARG A 29 9.65 -7.35 4.73
CA ARG A 29 9.11 -8.32 3.77
C ARG A 29 8.56 -9.50 4.57
N GLU A 30 7.29 -9.46 4.90
CA GLU A 30 6.65 -10.56 5.61
C GLU A 30 6.41 -11.72 4.64
N VAL A 31 6.88 -12.89 5.06
CA VAL A 31 6.65 -14.15 4.35
C VAL A 31 5.22 -14.58 4.66
N THR A 32 4.44 -14.78 3.60
CA THR A 32 3.05 -15.20 3.68
C THR A 32 2.90 -16.64 4.18
N PRO A 33 1.73 -17.04 4.71
CA PRO A 33 1.50 -18.40 5.21
C PRO A 33 1.85 -19.49 4.18
N LEU A 34 1.36 -19.39 2.94
CA LEU A 34 1.65 -20.36 1.88
C LEU A 34 3.14 -20.39 1.54
N GLN A 35 3.82 -19.24 1.52
CA GLN A 35 5.28 -19.21 1.31
C GLN A 35 6.03 -19.93 2.43
N ARG A 36 5.58 -19.83 3.69
CA ARG A 36 6.18 -20.58 4.81
C ARG A 36 5.98 -22.08 4.63
N GLU A 37 4.78 -22.51 4.26
CA GLU A 37 4.48 -23.92 4.00
C GLU A 37 5.28 -24.48 2.82
N VAL A 38 5.32 -23.76 1.69
CA VAL A 38 6.11 -24.14 0.52
C VAL A 38 7.60 -24.21 0.88
N ASN A 39 8.13 -23.24 1.63
CA ASN A 39 9.52 -23.27 2.07
C ASN A 39 9.82 -24.46 2.97
N LEU A 40 8.89 -24.85 3.85
CA LEU A 40 9.02 -26.05 4.66
C LEU A 40 9.06 -27.31 3.78
N PHE A 41 8.14 -27.43 2.83
CA PHE A 41 8.11 -28.54 1.86
C PHE A 41 9.40 -28.64 1.04
N VAL A 42 9.86 -27.51 0.48
CA VAL A 42 11.11 -27.44 -0.28
C VAL A 42 12.29 -27.85 0.60
N ARG A 43 12.34 -27.39 1.85
CA ARG A 43 13.42 -27.74 2.79
C ARG A 43 13.43 -29.23 3.12
N ILE A 44 12.26 -29.84 3.32
CA ILE A 44 12.13 -31.29 3.57
C ILE A 44 12.61 -32.07 2.34
N LEU A 45 12.18 -31.67 1.14
CA LEU A 45 12.55 -32.35 -0.10
C LEU A 45 14.05 -32.24 -0.40
N LEU A 46 14.66 -31.07 -0.15
CA LEU A 46 16.11 -30.89 -0.26
C LEU A 46 16.88 -31.75 0.75
N LEU A 47 16.37 -31.87 2.00
CA LEU A 47 16.96 -32.76 3.00
C LEU A 47 16.90 -34.22 2.55
N LEU A 48 15.78 -34.64 1.95
CA LEU A 48 15.59 -35.98 1.41
C LEU A 48 16.51 -36.26 0.22
N VAL A 49 16.68 -35.30 -0.69
CA VAL A 49 17.66 -35.37 -1.80
C VAL A 49 19.08 -35.55 -1.26
N PHE A 50 19.46 -34.76 -0.24
CA PHE A 50 20.79 -34.88 0.37
C PHE A 50 20.97 -36.23 1.10
N TYR A 51 19.93 -36.70 1.80
CA TYR A 51 19.92 -38.00 2.48
C TYR A 51 20.12 -39.16 1.50
N PHE A 52 19.33 -39.23 0.42
CA PHE A 52 19.50 -40.27 -0.60
C PHE A 52 20.81 -40.12 -1.37
N GLY A 53 21.26 -38.91 -1.65
CA GLY A 53 22.57 -38.65 -2.25
C GLY A 53 23.71 -39.20 -1.39
N ALA A 54 23.66 -39.01 -0.07
CA ALA A 54 24.63 -39.56 0.87
C ALA A 54 24.59 -41.11 0.89
N LEU A 55 23.40 -41.72 0.84
CA LEU A 55 23.27 -43.19 0.75
C LEU A 55 23.86 -43.76 -0.54
N ILE A 56 23.64 -43.10 -1.69
CA ILE A 56 24.23 -43.51 -2.97
C ILE A 56 25.75 -43.40 -2.92
N ALA A 57 26.27 -42.29 -2.38
CA ALA A 57 27.71 -42.11 -2.20
C ALA A 57 28.31 -43.19 -1.28
N LEU A 58 27.64 -43.51 -0.17
CA LEU A 58 28.06 -44.58 0.73
C LEU A 58 28.05 -45.93 0.02
N ASN A 59 26.99 -46.25 -0.73
CA ASN A 59 26.91 -47.49 -1.49
C ASN A 59 28.07 -47.62 -2.48
N TYR A 60 28.42 -46.54 -3.17
CA TYR A 60 29.56 -46.49 -4.10
C TYR A 60 30.90 -46.78 -3.41
N PHE A 61 31.14 -46.22 -2.22
CA PHE A 61 32.42 -46.44 -1.51
C PHE A 61 32.53 -47.80 -0.83
N PHE A 62 31.41 -48.38 -0.38
CA PHE A 62 31.42 -49.63 0.41
C PHE A 62 31.11 -50.89 -0.41
N THR A 63 30.59 -50.75 -1.62
CA THR A 63 30.23 -51.89 -2.49
C THR A 63 31.21 -51.99 -3.65
N SER A 64 32.11 -52.98 -3.59
CA SER A 64 33.17 -53.20 -4.58
C SER A 64 32.68 -53.46 -6.01
N ASP A 65 31.41 -53.86 -6.19
CA ASP A 65 30.81 -54.17 -7.49
C ASP A 65 30.03 -53.00 -8.12
N SER A 66 29.91 -51.86 -7.43
CA SER A 66 29.14 -50.73 -7.94
C SER A 66 29.91 -49.96 -9.01
N THR A 67 29.35 -49.86 -10.22
CA THR A 67 29.98 -49.10 -11.30
C THR A 67 29.68 -47.60 -11.16
N LEU A 68 30.61 -46.75 -11.64
CA LEU A 68 30.40 -45.30 -11.72
C LEU A 68 29.11 -44.95 -12.48
N LEU A 69 28.79 -45.74 -13.51
CA LEU A 69 27.61 -45.54 -14.34
C LEU A 69 26.31 -45.74 -13.52
N GLU A 70 26.22 -46.80 -12.71
CA GLU A 70 25.06 -47.06 -11.85
C GLU A 70 24.88 -45.97 -10.80
N SER A 71 25.97 -45.47 -10.22
CA SER A 71 25.93 -44.39 -9.23
C SER A 71 25.42 -43.07 -9.84
N VAL A 72 25.85 -42.74 -11.07
CA VAL A 72 25.37 -41.57 -11.80
C VAL A 72 23.90 -41.72 -12.20
N GLN A 73 23.47 -42.92 -12.61
CA GLN A 73 22.05 -43.20 -12.90
C GLN A 73 21.18 -43.03 -11.66
N ALA A 74 21.58 -43.60 -10.52
CA ALA A 74 20.87 -43.46 -9.25
C ALA A 74 20.80 -41.99 -8.80
N ALA A 75 21.92 -41.26 -8.90
CA ALA A 75 21.95 -39.83 -8.59
C ALA A 75 21.01 -39.03 -9.50
N SER A 76 20.94 -39.35 -10.79
CA SER A 76 20.04 -38.70 -11.75
C SER A 76 18.57 -38.86 -11.36
N VAL A 77 18.17 -40.04 -10.87
CA VAL A 77 16.81 -40.28 -10.36
C VAL A 77 16.52 -39.40 -9.14
N VAL A 78 17.45 -39.32 -8.19
CA VAL A 78 17.30 -38.50 -6.98
C VAL A 78 17.26 -37.00 -7.32
N PHE A 79 18.08 -36.53 -8.26
CA PHE A 79 18.00 -35.15 -8.77
C PHE A 79 16.66 -34.86 -9.45
N GLY A 80 16.05 -35.86 -10.11
CA GLY A 80 14.70 -35.76 -10.66
C GLY A 80 13.60 -35.49 -9.63
N LEU A 81 13.85 -35.77 -8.34
CA LEU A 81 12.94 -35.46 -7.24
C LEU A 81 12.98 -33.98 -6.83
N ALA A 82 13.90 -33.17 -7.35
CA ALA A 82 13.97 -31.75 -7.02
C ALA A 82 12.68 -31.01 -7.47
N PRO A 83 12.13 -30.10 -6.66
CA PRO A 83 10.83 -29.46 -6.91
C PRO A 83 10.91 -28.31 -7.94
N SER A 84 11.64 -28.49 -9.04
CA SER A 84 11.83 -27.45 -10.06
C SER A 84 10.51 -27.05 -10.73
N SER A 85 9.66 -28.04 -11.00
CA SER A 85 8.33 -27.85 -11.59
C SER A 85 7.35 -27.18 -10.63
N LEU A 86 7.41 -27.51 -9.32
CA LEU A 86 6.56 -26.89 -8.31
C LEU A 86 6.82 -25.38 -8.22
N PHE A 87 8.09 -24.99 -8.15
CA PHE A 87 8.45 -23.56 -8.07
C PHE A 87 7.97 -22.79 -9.30
N LEU A 88 8.15 -23.35 -10.50
CA LEU A 88 7.67 -22.74 -11.74
C LEU A 88 6.15 -22.53 -11.71
N MET A 89 5.38 -23.54 -11.29
CA MET A 89 3.93 -23.44 -11.22
C MET A 89 3.47 -22.37 -10.22
N ILE A 90 4.15 -22.21 -9.09
CA ILE A 90 3.85 -21.15 -8.10
C ILE A 90 4.07 -19.76 -8.70
N VAL A 91 5.19 -19.55 -9.41
CA VAL A 91 5.49 -18.27 -10.06
C VAL A 91 4.43 -17.95 -11.12
N VAL A 92 4.08 -18.92 -11.96
CA VAL A 92 3.03 -18.74 -12.98
C VAL A 92 1.67 -18.46 -12.34
N ALA A 93 1.31 -19.18 -11.28
CA ALA A 93 0.06 -18.95 -10.55
C ALA A 93 -0.01 -17.54 -9.97
N TYR A 94 1.05 -17.06 -9.32
CA TYR A 94 1.10 -15.67 -8.81
C TYR A 94 1.05 -14.64 -9.93
N ALA A 95 1.76 -14.87 -11.04
CA ALA A 95 1.73 -13.96 -12.19
C ALA A 95 0.31 -13.86 -12.77
N MET A 96 -0.36 -14.99 -13.00
CA MET A 96 -1.74 -15.00 -13.47
C MET A 96 -2.70 -14.36 -12.47
N GLY A 97 -2.49 -14.58 -11.16
CA GLY A 97 -3.26 -13.92 -10.10
C GLY A 97 -3.10 -12.41 -10.13
N ALA A 98 -1.86 -11.92 -10.28
CA ALA A 98 -1.57 -10.50 -10.37
C ALA A 98 -2.21 -9.85 -11.61
N VAL A 99 -2.14 -10.52 -12.78
CA VAL A 99 -2.81 -10.06 -14.00
C VAL A 99 -4.32 -9.95 -13.80
N ARG A 100 -4.96 -10.97 -13.22
CA ARG A 100 -6.41 -10.94 -12.93
C ARG A 100 -6.84 -9.81 -11.99
N ILE A 101 -5.97 -9.43 -11.05
CA ILE A 101 -6.22 -8.28 -10.16
C ILE A 101 -6.01 -6.97 -10.91
N ALA A 102 -4.98 -6.88 -11.76
CA ALA A 102 -4.72 -5.73 -12.61
C ALA A 102 -5.85 -5.45 -13.61
N ASP A 103 -6.44 -6.49 -14.20
CA ASP A 103 -7.60 -6.38 -15.09
C ASP A 103 -8.84 -5.77 -14.39
N LYS A 104 -8.89 -5.80 -13.06
CA LYS A 104 -9.94 -5.16 -12.24
C LYS A 104 -9.57 -3.73 -11.82
N GLY A 105 -8.50 -3.16 -12.37
CA GLY A 105 -8.06 -1.78 -12.10
C GLY A 105 -7.23 -1.62 -10.83
N ALA A 106 -6.70 -2.71 -10.24
CA ALA A 106 -5.87 -2.65 -9.04
C ALA A 106 -4.39 -2.89 -9.36
N LEU A 107 -3.49 -2.07 -8.80
CA LEU A 107 -2.05 -2.19 -9.01
C LEU A 107 -1.42 -3.16 -8.01
N VAL A 108 -0.93 -4.31 -8.49
CA VAL A 108 -0.20 -5.29 -7.66
C VAL A 108 1.30 -4.96 -7.67
N GLN A 109 1.85 -4.49 -6.55
CA GLN A 109 3.27 -4.12 -6.45
C GLN A 109 4.20 -5.29 -6.08
N GLN A 110 3.67 -6.32 -5.42
CA GLN A 110 4.42 -7.50 -5.02
C GLN A 110 3.60 -8.77 -5.28
N ALA A 111 4.23 -9.83 -5.80
CA ALA A 111 3.54 -11.07 -6.14
C ALA A 111 2.87 -11.76 -4.93
N ASN A 112 3.45 -11.61 -3.73
CA ASN A 112 2.89 -12.14 -2.48
C ASN A 112 1.64 -11.38 -2.00
N ALA A 113 1.37 -10.18 -2.53
CA ALA A 113 0.16 -9.44 -2.21
C ALA A 113 -1.10 -10.16 -2.72
N VAL A 114 -0.98 -10.96 -3.78
CA VAL A 114 -2.08 -11.80 -4.30
C VAL A 114 -2.58 -12.75 -3.21
N GLU A 115 -1.67 -13.42 -2.51
CA GLU A 115 -2.01 -14.34 -1.42
C GLU A 115 -2.45 -13.61 -0.15
N SER A 116 -1.76 -12.51 0.18
CA SER A 116 -2.07 -11.71 1.36
C SER A 116 -3.50 -11.20 1.31
N LEU A 117 -3.96 -10.76 0.13
CA LEU A 117 -5.33 -10.29 -0.09
C LEU A 117 -6.38 -11.38 0.15
N CYS A 118 -6.06 -12.65 -0.14
CA CYS A 118 -6.96 -13.78 0.14
C CYS A 118 -7.13 -14.08 1.63
N HIS A 119 -6.19 -13.63 2.47
CA HIS A 119 -6.19 -13.85 3.92
C HIS A 119 -6.58 -12.60 4.71
N VAL A 120 -7.15 -11.58 4.06
CA VAL A 120 -7.63 -10.38 4.76
C VAL A 120 -8.99 -10.67 5.38
N ASP A 121 -9.04 -10.69 6.71
CA ASP A 121 -10.30 -10.78 7.47
C ASP A 121 -10.87 -9.39 7.81
N VAL A 122 -10.01 -8.38 7.92
CA VAL A 122 -10.38 -7.02 8.34
C VAL A 122 -9.86 -6.00 7.34
N LEU A 123 -10.78 -5.24 6.75
CA LEU A 123 -10.46 -4.14 5.85
C LEU A 123 -10.59 -2.81 6.59
N CYS A 124 -9.45 -2.23 6.96
CA CYS A 124 -9.39 -0.87 7.50
C CYS A 124 -9.32 0.14 6.36
N LEU A 125 -10.32 1.01 6.25
CA LEU A 125 -10.37 2.08 5.24
C LEU A 125 -10.16 3.43 5.91
N ASP A 126 -9.32 4.27 5.31
CA ASP A 126 -9.24 5.67 5.70
C ASP A 126 -10.46 6.44 5.18
N LYS A 127 -10.86 7.51 5.87
CA LYS A 127 -12.02 8.32 5.46
C LYS A 127 -11.63 9.36 4.41
N THR A 128 -10.63 10.17 4.73
CA THR A 128 -10.29 11.36 3.93
C THR A 128 -9.42 10.95 2.75
N GLY A 129 -9.90 11.10 1.53
CA GLY A 129 -9.15 10.73 0.32
C GLY A 129 -9.28 9.25 -0.09
N THR A 130 -9.95 8.40 0.71
CA THR A 130 -10.33 7.03 0.32
C THR A 130 -11.85 6.88 0.23
N LEU A 131 -12.58 6.96 1.35
CA LEU A 131 -14.06 6.93 1.30
C LEU A 131 -14.67 8.24 0.78
N THR A 132 -13.95 9.36 0.94
CA THR A 132 -14.41 10.68 0.54
C THR A 132 -13.47 11.29 -0.50
N ALA A 133 -14.02 12.04 -1.45
CA ALA A 133 -13.28 12.64 -2.56
C ALA A 133 -12.37 13.82 -2.16
N ASN A 134 -12.11 14.02 -0.86
CA ASN A 134 -11.37 15.16 -0.29
C ASN A 134 -11.83 16.53 -0.86
N LYS A 135 -13.13 16.65 -1.12
CA LYS A 135 -13.80 17.86 -1.61
C LYS A 135 -14.94 18.20 -0.68
N ILE A 136 -14.88 19.39 -0.09
CA ILE A 136 -15.96 19.90 0.76
C ILE A 136 -17.08 20.41 -0.15
N ARG A 137 -18.33 20.08 0.20
CA ARG A 137 -19.54 20.58 -0.48
C ARG A 137 -20.47 21.17 0.56
N LEU A 138 -21.06 22.32 0.26
CA LEU A 138 -22.14 22.87 1.06
C LEU A 138 -23.41 22.04 0.82
N GLU A 139 -23.89 21.37 1.86
CA GLU A 139 -25.08 20.51 1.80
C GLU A 139 -26.35 21.30 2.09
N GLN A 140 -26.40 21.99 3.24
CA GLN A 140 -27.57 22.71 3.71
C GLN A 140 -27.19 24.09 4.26
N VAL A 141 -28.07 25.06 4.09
CA VAL A 141 -28.02 26.36 4.77
C VAL A 141 -29.27 26.46 5.65
N THR A 142 -29.08 26.57 6.95
CA THR A 142 -30.18 26.74 7.92
C THR A 142 -30.16 28.17 8.44
N PRO A 143 -31.08 29.05 7.98
CA PRO A 143 -31.18 30.41 8.47
C PRO A 143 -31.53 30.45 9.96
N LEU A 144 -30.98 31.43 10.68
CA LEU A 144 -31.39 31.74 12.04
C LEU A 144 -32.38 32.92 12.02
N GLY A 145 -33.45 32.86 12.79
CA GLY A 145 -34.44 33.94 12.86
C GLY A 145 -35.35 34.04 11.63
N ALA A 146 -35.79 35.27 11.31
CA ALA A 146 -36.74 35.53 10.23
C ALA A 146 -36.08 35.80 8.86
N HIS A 147 -34.86 35.28 8.64
CA HIS A 147 -34.15 35.46 7.37
C HIS A 147 -34.55 34.40 6.34
N ALA A 148 -34.79 34.83 5.11
CA ALA A 148 -35.01 33.90 4.01
C ALA A 148 -33.71 33.19 3.63
N GLU A 149 -33.77 31.89 3.33
CA GLU A 149 -32.57 31.10 2.96
C GLU A 149 -31.83 31.68 1.76
N GLY A 150 -32.56 32.22 0.76
CA GLY A 150 -31.96 32.87 -0.40
C GLY A 150 -31.12 34.10 -0.04
N GLU A 151 -31.54 34.87 0.95
CA GLU A 151 -30.79 36.03 1.45
C GLU A 151 -29.49 35.58 2.11
N VAL A 152 -29.57 34.60 3.01
CA VAL A 152 -28.41 34.03 3.73
C VAL A 152 -27.42 33.41 2.73
N ARG A 153 -27.90 32.64 1.75
CA ARG A 153 -27.06 32.07 0.69
C ARG A 153 -26.34 33.17 -0.10
N ARG A 154 -27.03 34.25 -0.47
CA ARG A 154 -26.42 35.37 -1.18
C ARG A 154 -25.31 36.03 -0.34
N LEU A 155 -25.57 36.28 0.94
CA LEU A 155 -24.58 36.87 1.85
C LEU A 155 -23.36 35.95 2.05
N LEU A 156 -23.58 34.64 2.19
CA LEU A 156 -22.52 33.64 2.28
C LEU A 156 -21.66 33.59 1.01
N GLY A 157 -22.27 33.67 -0.18
CA GLY A 157 -21.55 33.71 -1.45
C GLY A 157 -20.71 34.98 -1.61
N ILE A 158 -21.27 36.15 -1.25
CA ILE A 158 -20.50 37.41 -1.21
C ILE A 158 -19.32 37.29 -0.25
N TYR A 159 -19.54 36.82 0.98
CA TYR A 159 -18.48 36.63 1.98
C TYR A 159 -17.37 35.71 1.45
N ALA A 160 -17.74 34.53 0.95
CA ALA A 160 -16.80 33.52 0.49
C ALA A 160 -15.94 34.00 -0.70
N ARG A 161 -16.49 34.83 -1.58
CA ARG A 161 -15.76 35.44 -2.71
C ARG A 161 -15.00 36.72 -2.36
N SER A 162 -15.25 37.30 -1.19
CA SER A 162 -14.59 38.53 -0.72
C SER A 162 -13.44 38.27 0.26
N VAL A 163 -13.32 37.04 0.77
CA VAL A 163 -12.22 36.63 1.67
C VAL A 163 -10.88 36.60 0.94
N GLY A 164 -9.85 37.19 1.55
CA GLY A 164 -8.51 37.31 0.95
C GLY A 164 -7.64 36.06 1.00
N ALA A 165 -7.96 35.09 1.86
CA ALA A 165 -7.27 33.80 1.95
C ALA A 165 -8.32 32.68 1.93
N GLY A 166 -8.55 32.11 0.75
CA GLY A 166 -9.50 31.01 0.57
C GLY A 166 -9.05 29.74 1.31
N ASN A 167 -10.03 28.98 1.76
CA ASN A 167 -9.86 27.60 2.23
C ASN A 167 -10.94 26.71 1.58
N ALA A 168 -10.84 25.39 1.78
CA ALA A 168 -11.78 24.44 1.19
C ALA A 168 -13.25 24.72 1.57
N THR A 169 -13.50 25.31 2.74
CA THR A 169 -14.85 25.70 3.19
C THR A 169 -15.37 26.91 2.42
N SER A 170 -14.57 27.99 2.29
CA SER A 170 -14.98 29.17 1.53
C SER A 170 -15.16 28.85 0.06
N GLU A 171 -14.31 27.99 -0.52
CA GLU A 171 -14.47 27.53 -1.90
C GLU A 171 -15.79 26.75 -2.10
N ALA A 172 -16.12 25.84 -1.17
CA ALA A 172 -17.37 25.09 -1.21
C ALA A 172 -18.60 26.01 -1.13
N ILE A 173 -18.55 27.06 -0.31
CA ILE A 173 -19.61 28.06 -0.20
C ILE A 173 -19.70 28.90 -1.48
N ALA A 174 -18.57 29.41 -2.00
CA ALA A 174 -18.53 30.23 -3.21
C ALA A 174 -19.07 29.49 -4.45
N ALA A 175 -18.87 28.16 -4.50
CA ALA A 175 -19.38 27.30 -5.56
C ALA A 175 -20.89 27.02 -5.44
N ALA A 176 -21.42 26.90 -4.23
CA ALA A 176 -22.84 26.56 -3.98
C ALA A 176 -23.76 27.78 -3.83
N CYS A 177 -23.21 28.96 -3.56
CA CYS A 177 -23.95 30.19 -3.30
C CYS A 177 -23.68 31.25 -4.37
N GLY A 178 -24.72 31.99 -4.76
CA GLY A 178 -24.62 33.14 -5.65
C GLY A 178 -24.19 34.42 -4.93
N GLY A 179 -24.04 35.51 -5.69
CA GLY A 179 -23.64 36.83 -5.17
C GLY A 179 -22.21 37.19 -5.58
N ASP A 180 -22.01 38.40 -6.07
CA ASP A 180 -20.69 38.84 -6.55
C ASP A 180 -19.77 39.25 -5.40
N GLY A 181 -18.50 38.88 -5.52
CA GLY A 181 -17.49 39.26 -4.53
C GLY A 181 -17.35 40.77 -4.44
N LEU A 182 -17.25 41.28 -3.22
CA LEU A 182 -16.97 42.68 -2.94
C LEU A 182 -15.49 42.84 -2.63
N ARG A 183 -14.94 44.03 -2.92
CA ARG A 183 -13.60 44.39 -2.44
C ARG A 183 -13.68 44.72 -0.95
N PRO A 184 -13.00 43.97 -0.07
CA PRO A 184 -12.99 44.29 1.35
C PRO A 184 -12.26 45.62 1.60
N CYS A 185 -12.89 46.51 2.37
CA CYS A 185 -12.33 47.82 2.72
C CYS A 185 -11.22 47.71 3.79
N ALA A 186 -11.29 46.69 4.64
CA ALA A 186 -10.32 46.37 5.67
C ALA A 186 -10.39 44.87 6.00
N GLY A 187 -9.29 44.30 6.48
CA GLY A 187 -9.24 42.91 6.95
C GLY A 187 -8.66 42.87 8.36
N VAL A 188 -9.34 42.18 9.28
CA VAL A 188 -8.83 41.91 10.62
C VAL A 188 -8.15 40.54 10.57
N PRO A 189 -6.82 40.44 10.73
CA PRO A 189 -6.15 39.15 10.79
C PRO A 189 -6.64 38.38 12.02
N PHE A 190 -6.85 37.07 11.86
CA PHE A 190 -7.20 36.21 12.98
C PHE A 190 -6.00 36.14 13.93
N SER A 191 -6.14 36.67 15.14
CA SER A 191 -5.15 36.50 16.21
C SER A 191 -5.41 35.18 16.92
N SER A 192 -4.64 34.14 16.57
CA SER A 192 -4.50 32.93 17.38
C SER A 192 -3.37 33.09 18.38
#